data_AF-A0A916HR22-F1
#
_entry.id   AF-A0A916HR22-F1
#
_cell.length_a   1.000
_cell.length_b   1.000
_cell.length_c   1.000
_cell.angle_alpha   90.00
_cell.angle_beta   90.00
_cell.angle_gamma   90.00
#
_symmetry.space_group_name_H-M   'P 1'
#
loop_
_entity.id
_entity.type
_entity.pdbx_description
1 polymer ?
#
loop_
_entity_poly.entity_id
_entity_poly.type
_entity_poly.pdbx_seq_one_letter_code
_entity_poly.pdbx_strand_id
1 'polypeptide(L)'
;MSDFLNFLNTAELEMLTKTHGITRVIAGNIIAARPFDSVEDCLNVHGMGKTLLGRLQSNFEAGEKPLENNAMIQVDESPASIEKHQPMQEPPKEKKDSFFTRLGKAFLVFIRALFRLIAIAIVIGGIGVGLYYGIPYFNQKVVVPIEKNRADIKGVEAEVKALQAQLDETNSRVDALEQSIEAHSASLTKLDEIQSSLEEKIQTSQDEALLQLKHEVMFTRVLDMLGRARLYLAQSNFGLAREDVKSARELLVTLQAETDNQSLDQAIERLDMALGNLPAFPVVAVGDLEIAWQILVSGEAAPTATPLPTATPTIVSTVEPTLEATPTAAQ
;
A
#
# COMPACT_ATOMS: atom_id res chain seq x y z
N MET A 1 -31.26 -17.92 12.78
CA MET A 1 -29.83 -17.59 12.56
C MET A 1 -29.58 -17.03 11.17
N SER A 2 -30.27 -17.54 10.14
CA SER A 2 -30.21 -17.02 8.75
C SER A 2 -30.57 -15.53 8.64
N ASP A 3 -31.54 -15.07 9.43
CA ASP A 3 -32.02 -13.68 9.38
C ASP A 3 -30.99 -12.68 9.93
N PHE A 4 -30.21 -13.09 10.93
CA PHE A 4 -29.12 -12.30 11.50
C PHE A 4 -27.95 -12.16 10.52
N LEU A 5 -27.56 -13.25 9.86
CA LEU A 5 -26.56 -13.24 8.80
C LEU A 5 -27.00 -12.38 7.61
N ASN A 6 -28.27 -12.47 7.23
CA ASN A 6 -28.84 -11.63 6.18
C ASN A 6 -28.79 -10.16 6.57
N PHE A 7 -29.20 -9.81 7.80
CA PHE A 7 -29.07 -8.46 8.34
C PHE A 7 -27.63 -7.95 8.29
N LEU A 8 -26.64 -8.75 8.71
CA LEU A 8 -25.23 -8.33 8.68
C LEU A 8 -24.70 -8.12 7.27
N ASN A 9 -25.17 -8.86 6.27
CA ASN A 9 -24.77 -8.73 4.87
C ASN A 9 -25.48 -7.57 4.15
N THR A 10 -26.72 -7.22 4.53
CA THR A 10 -27.51 -6.20 3.82
C THR A 10 -27.66 -4.87 4.55
N ALA A 11 -27.41 -4.80 5.87
CA ALA A 11 -27.65 -3.58 6.66
C ALA A 11 -26.77 -2.41 6.20
N GLU A 12 -27.34 -1.21 6.16
CA GLU A 12 -26.57 0.01 5.93
C GLU A 12 -25.87 0.50 7.20
N LEU A 13 -24.88 1.37 7.05
CA LEU A 13 -24.08 1.90 8.16
C LEU A 13 -24.95 2.51 9.28
N GLU A 14 -26.03 3.21 8.93
CA GLU A 14 -26.95 3.78 9.92
C GLU A 14 -27.80 2.74 10.65
N MET A 15 -28.11 1.61 10.02
CA MET A 15 -28.86 0.52 10.66
C MET A 15 -27.97 -0.25 11.63
N LEU A 16 -26.69 -0.42 11.30
CA LEU A 16 -25.70 -1.03 12.20
C LEU A 16 -25.46 -0.15 13.43
N THR A 17 -25.28 1.16 13.27
CA THR A 17 -25.03 2.07 14.41
C THR A 17 -26.23 2.27 15.32
N LYS A 18 -27.46 1.98 14.87
CA LYS A 18 -28.66 1.96 15.72
C LYS A 18 -28.66 0.83 16.74
N THR A 19 -27.90 -0.24 16.51
CA THR A 19 -27.80 -1.34 17.46
C THR A 19 -26.87 -0.98 18.62
N HIS A 20 -27.33 -1.24 19.84
CA HIS A 20 -26.64 -0.81 21.05
C HIS A 20 -25.27 -1.51 21.16
N GLY A 21 -24.19 -0.72 21.16
CA GLY A 21 -22.81 -1.20 21.28
C GLY A 21 -22.02 -1.27 19.97
N ILE A 22 -22.61 -0.96 18.81
CA ILE A 22 -21.87 -0.80 17.55
C ILE A 22 -21.47 0.67 17.37
N THR A 23 -20.18 0.94 17.38
CA THR A 23 -19.64 2.25 17.00
C THR A 23 -19.57 2.37 15.48
N ARG A 24 -19.54 3.60 14.96
CA ARG A 24 -19.40 3.87 13.52
C ARG A 24 -18.21 3.15 12.88
N VAL A 25 -17.12 3.01 13.63
CA VAL A 25 -15.89 2.31 13.21
C VAL A 25 -16.15 0.81 13.04
N ILE A 26 -16.79 0.18 14.01
CA ILE A 26 -17.13 -1.26 13.94
C ILE A 26 -18.14 -1.51 12.81
N ALA A 27 -19.13 -0.64 12.63
CA ALA A 27 -20.07 -0.73 11.50
C ALA A 27 -19.34 -0.67 10.14
N GLY A 28 -18.35 0.22 9.99
CA GLY A 28 -17.50 0.28 8.80
C GLY A 28 -16.70 -0.99 8.56
N ASN A 29 -16.11 -1.55 9.62
CA ASN A 29 -15.34 -2.79 9.54
C ASN A 29 -16.23 -4.00 9.16
N ILE A 30 -17.47 -4.05 9.67
CA ILE A 30 -18.45 -5.07 9.31
C ILE A 30 -18.81 -4.96 7.83
N ILE A 31 -19.04 -3.76 7.31
CA ILE A 31 -19.37 -3.54 5.88
C ILE A 31 -18.19 -3.95 4.98
N ALA A 32 -16.96 -3.60 5.37
CA ALA A 32 -15.76 -3.91 4.61
C ALA A 32 -15.45 -5.41 4.54
N ALA A 33 -15.88 -6.19 5.55
CA ALA A 33 -15.61 -7.62 5.64
C ALA A 33 -16.71 -8.51 5.04
N ARG A 34 -17.75 -7.93 4.43
CA ARG A 34 -18.80 -8.67 3.71
C ARG A 34 -18.23 -9.31 2.45
N PRO A 35 -18.80 -10.45 1.99
CA PRO A 35 -19.91 -11.19 2.58
C PRO A 35 -19.47 -12.18 3.67
N PHE A 36 -20.36 -12.47 4.62
CA PHE A 36 -20.19 -13.52 5.63
C PHE A 36 -21.00 -14.76 5.26
N ASP A 37 -20.37 -15.92 5.29
CA ASP A 37 -21.01 -17.23 5.02
C ASP A 37 -21.53 -17.87 6.31
N SER A 38 -20.90 -17.57 7.46
CA SER A 38 -21.27 -18.06 8.79
C SER A 38 -21.20 -16.96 9.85
N VAL A 39 -21.88 -17.17 10.99
CA VAL A 39 -21.86 -16.21 12.11
C VAL A 39 -20.45 -16.14 12.72
N GLU A 40 -19.72 -17.24 12.65
CA GLU A 40 -18.35 -17.37 13.12
C GLU A 40 -17.36 -16.51 12.31
N ASP A 41 -17.63 -16.28 11.03
CA ASP A 41 -16.78 -15.42 10.17
C ASP A 41 -16.77 -13.97 10.65
N CYS A 42 -17.83 -13.54 11.34
CA CYS A 42 -17.90 -12.20 11.94
C CYS A 42 -16.85 -12.00 13.04
N LEU A 43 -16.32 -13.07 13.65
CA LEU A 43 -15.25 -12.98 14.66
C LEU A 43 -13.90 -12.56 14.06
N ASN A 44 -13.73 -12.67 12.75
CA ASN A 44 -12.52 -12.23 12.06
C ASN A 44 -12.51 -10.71 11.81
N VAL A 45 -13.64 -10.02 12.03
CA VAL A 45 -13.75 -8.58 11.83
C VAL A 45 -13.03 -7.84 12.96
N HIS A 46 -12.17 -6.88 12.59
CA HIS A 46 -11.39 -6.11 13.53
C HIS A 46 -12.28 -5.33 14.52
N GLY A 47 -12.20 -5.66 15.81
CA GLY A 47 -13.02 -5.10 16.88
C GLY A 47 -14.31 -5.87 17.19
N MET A 48 -14.61 -6.96 16.47
CA MET A 48 -15.79 -7.81 16.70
C MET A 48 -15.44 -9.01 17.58
N GLY A 49 -15.48 -8.84 18.90
CA GLY A 49 -15.26 -9.94 19.85
C GLY A 49 -16.48 -10.84 20.04
N LYS A 50 -16.27 -12.07 20.54
CA LYS A 50 -17.34 -13.04 20.88
C LYS A 50 -18.42 -12.43 21.81
N THR A 51 -18.01 -11.56 22.72
CA THR A 51 -18.91 -10.87 23.66
C THR A 51 -19.80 -9.82 22.98
N LEU A 52 -19.25 -9.09 22.01
CA LEU A 52 -20.02 -8.12 21.22
C LEU A 52 -20.97 -8.84 20.28
N LEU A 53 -20.52 -9.90 19.60
CA LEU A 53 -21.36 -10.70 18.73
C LEU A 53 -22.53 -11.32 19.50
N GLY A 54 -22.27 -11.92 20.67
CA GLY A 54 -23.34 -12.46 21.52
C GLY A 54 -24.35 -11.41 21.98
N ARG A 55 -23.91 -10.19 22.27
CA ARG A 55 -24.80 -9.06 22.61
C ARG A 55 -25.60 -8.58 21.41
N LEU A 56 -24.99 -8.52 20.23
CA LEU A 56 -25.63 -8.10 18.99
C LEU A 56 -26.70 -9.09 18.57
N GLN A 57 -26.39 -10.39 18.68
CA GLN A 57 -27.35 -11.47 18.49
C GLN A 57 -28.50 -11.39 19.51
N SER A 58 -28.20 -11.25 20.80
CA SER A 58 -29.26 -11.13 21.82
C SER A 58 -30.13 -9.88 21.63
N ASN A 59 -29.54 -8.77 21.18
CA ASN A 59 -30.26 -7.51 20.93
C ASN A 59 -31.10 -7.58 19.65
N PHE A 60 -30.63 -8.29 18.62
CA PHE A 60 -31.40 -8.56 17.41
C PHE A 60 -32.60 -9.45 17.72
N GLU A 61 -32.39 -10.53 18.46
CA GLU A 61 -33.45 -11.44 18.93
C GLU A 61 -34.41 -10.75 19.93
N ALA A 62 -33.93 -9.78 20.72
CA ALA A 62 -34.75 -8.98 21.62
C ALA A 62 -35.51 -7.85 20.91
N GLY A 63 -34.96 -7.30 19.83
CA GLY A 63 -35.57 -6.25 19.02
C GLY A 63 -36.81 -6.71 18.23
N GLU A 64 -37.00 -8.02 18.07
CA GLU A 64 -38.23 -8.62 17.54
C GLU A 64 -39.35 -8.77 18.59
N LYS A 65 -39.10 -8.50 19.88
CA LYS A 65 -40.12 -8.57 20.92
C LYS A 65 -40.55 -7.16 21.35
N PRO A 66 -41.85 -6.81 21.25
CA PRO A 66 -42.33 -5.49 21.64
C PRO A 66 -42.11 -5.26 23.14
N LEU A 67 -41.55 -4.09 23.44
CA LEU A 67 -41.22 -3.55 24.75
C LEU A 67 -42.43 -3.51 25.70
N GLU A 68 -42.27 -4.08 26.89
CA GLU A 68 -43.05 -3.70 28.07
C GLU A 68 -42.11 -3.35 29.25
N ASN A 69 -42.43 -2.21 29.87
CA ASN A 69 -42.20 -1.82 31.28
C ASN A 69 -40.83 -1.31 31.77
N ASN A 70 -40.80 -0.01 32.08
CA ASN A 70 -40.69 0.61 33.43
C ASN A 70 -39.90 1.93 33.33
N ALA A 71 -40.51 3.12 33.30
CA ALA A 71 -41.26 3.82 34.35
C ALA A 71 -40.40 4.24 35.58
N MET A 72 -40.05 5.54 35.57
CA MET A 72 -40.06 6.51 36.67
C MET A 72 -39.79 6.06 38.12
N ILE A 73 -38.84 6.74 38.80
CA ILE A 73 -38.99 7.10 40.22
C ILE A 73 -38.53 8.55 40.42
N GLN A 74 -39.47 9.35 40.96
CA GLN A 74 -39.36 10.76 41.29
C GLN A 74 -38.61 11.01 42.60
N VAL A 75 -38.01 12.19 42.64
CA VAL A 75 -37.51 12.93 43.80
C VAL A 75 -38.68 13.29 44.72
N ASP A 76 -38.53 13.08 46.02
CA ASP A 76 -39.36 13.77 47.01
C ASP A 76 -38.49 14.35 48.13
N GLU A 77 -38.54 15.66 48.22
CA GLU A 77 -37.89 16.53 49.19
C GLU A 77 -39.01 17.33 49.86
N SER A 78 -39.10 17.29 51.19
CA SER A 78 -39.95 18.23 51.95
C SER A 78 -39.52 18.35 53.41
N PRO A 79 -39.14 19.57 53.86
CA PRO A 79 -39.07 19.92 55.25
C PRO A 79 -40.18 20.91 55.69
N ALA A 80 -40.71 20.63 56.88
CA ALA A 80 -41.09 21.52 57.98
C ALA A 80 -41.74 22.92 57.76
N SER A 81 -42.84 23.12 58.54
CA SER A 81 -43.02 24.17 59.56
C SER A 81 -44.03 25.32 59.28
N ILE A 82 -44.80 25.71 60.32
CA ILE A 82 -45.09 27.09 60.84
C ILE A 82 -46.54 27.41 61.31
N GLU A 83 -46.62 27.79 62.60
CA GLU A 83 -47.40 28.85 63.33
C GLU A 83 -48.91 28.84 63.70
N LYS A 84 -49.10 29.37 64.94
CA LYS A 84 -50.15 30.27 65.50
C LYS A 84 -51.55 29.69 65.80
N HIS A 85 -52.32 30.08 66.83
CA HIS A 85 -52.48 31.32 67.61
C HIS A 85 -53.12 31.04 69.02
N GLN A 86 -52.83 31.87 70.03
CA GLN A 86 -53.68 32.16 71.24
C GLN A 86 -54.92 33.01 70.83
N PRO A 87 -55.98 33.35 71.64
CA PRO A 87 -56.05 33.56 73.12
C PRO A 87 -57.43 33.27 73.83
N MET A 88 -57.53 33.44 75.16
CA MET A 88 -58.62 34.20 75.85
C MET A 88 -58.48 34.24 77.39
N GLN A 89 -59.09 35.27 77.98
CA GLN A 89 -58.97 35.87 79.32
C GLN A 89 -59.97 35.35 80.39
N GLU A 90 -59.51 35.31 81.66
CA GLU A 90 -60.14 35.72 82.96
C GLU A 90 -61.54 35.17 83.40
N PRO A 91 -61.97 35.22 84.70
CA PRO A 91 -61.52 36.12 85.79
C PRO A 91 -61.45 35.39 87.20
N PRO A 92 -61.59 36.02 88.41
CA PRO A 92 -60.67 35.82 89.54
C PRO A 92 -61.33 35.29 90.84
N LYS A 93 -60.56 34.81 91.84
CA LYS A 93 -60.96 34.81 93.27
C LYS A 93 -59.77 34.91 94.22
N GLU A 94 -59.96 35.71 95.27
CA GLU A 94 -58.98 36.20 96.23
C GLU A 94 -58.66 35.24 97.40
N LYS A 95 -57.38 35.29 97.79
CA LYS A 95 -56.74 35.26 99.13
C LYS A 95 -57.26 34.37 100.27
N LYS A 96 -56.30 33.65 100.89
CA LYS A 96 -55.98 33.81 102.33
C LYS A 96 -54.50 33.49 102.59
N ASP A 97 -53.79 34.49 103.09
CA ASP A 97 -52.42 34.42 103.55
C ASP A 97 -52.35 33.64 104.86
N SER A 98 -51.56 32.57 104.87
CA SER A 98 -51.15 31.88 106.10
C SER A 98 -49.70 32.23 106.39
N PHE A 99 -49.46 32.71 107.62
CA PHE A 99 -48.28 33.41 108.13
C PHE A 99 -46.91 32.69 108.04
N PHE A 100 -46.79 31.56 107.34
CA PHE A 100 -45.54 30.80 107.16
C PHE A 100 -44.73 31.15 105.89
N THR A 101 -45.24 32.01 105.00
CA THR A 101 -44.67 32.26 103.65
C THR A 101 -43.46 33.20 103.59
N ARG A 102 -43.05 33.84 104.68
CA ARG A 102 -41.95 34.84 104.65
C ARG A 102 -40.58 34.26 104.99
N LEU A 103 -40.49 33.09 105.63
CA LEU A 103 -39.23 32.36 105.80
C LEU A 103 -38.95 31.37 104.65
N GLY A 104 -40.00 30.78 104.06
CA GLY A 104 -39.86 29.85 102.93
C GLY A 104 -39.52 30.49 101.57
N LYS A 105 -39.86 31.77 101.36
CA LYS A 105 -39.63 32.47 100.07
C LYS A 105 -38.16 32.72 99.76
N ALA A 106 -37.35 33.11 100.75
CA ALA A 106 -35.91 33.30 100.55
C ALA A 106 -35.18 31.98 100.32
N PHE A 107 -35.58 30.91 101.04
CA PHE A 107 -35.05 29.56 100.86
C PHE A 107 -35.42 28.95 99.49
N LEU A 108 -36.65 29.18 99.00
CA LEU A 108 -37.07 28.81 97.65
C LEU A 108 -36.36 29.61 96.55
N VAL A 109 -36.10 30.90 96.75
CA VAL A 109 -35.31 31.72 95.82
C VAL A 109 -33.85 31.24 95.77
N PHE A 110 -33.28 30.85 96.91
CA PHE A 110 -31.94 30.26 96.98
C PHE A 110 -31.88 28.89 96.29
N ILE A 111 -32.84 27.99 96.54
CA ILE A 111 -32.94 26.70 95.82
C ILE A 111 -33.13 26.92 94.32
N ARG A 112 -33.94 27.91 93.90
CA ARG A 112 -34.13 28.27 92.49
C ARG A 112 -32.85 28.82 91.86
N ALA A 113 -32.08 29.63 92.58
CA ALA A 113 -30.78 30.13 92.13
C ALA A 113 -29.75 28.99 92.03
N LEU A 114 -29.74 28.05 92.98
CA LEU A 114 -28.88 26.88 92.98
C LEU A 114 -29.20 25.94 91.80
N PHE A 115 -30.48 25.65 91.55
CA PHE A 115 -30.90 24.88 90.37
C PHE A 115 -30.51 25.57 89.06
N ARG A 116 -30.59 26.90 89.00
CA ARG A 116 -30.17 27.68 87.82
C ARG A 116 -28.67 27.60 87.59
N LEU A 117 -27.86 27.63 88.65
CA LEU A 117 -26.41 27.48 88.59
C LEU A 117 -26.02 26.06 88.18
N ILE A 118 -26.66 25.04 88.75
CA ILE A 118 -26.47 23.63 88.36
C ILE A 118 -26.86 23.42 86.89
N ALA A 119 -27.97 23.99 86.43
CA ALA A 119 -28.37 23.90 85.03
C ALA A 119 -27.31 24.53 84.09
N ILE A 120 -26.76 25.70 84.45
CA ILE A 120 -25.66 26.32 83.69
C ILE A 120 -24.41 25.44 83.71
N ALA A 121 -24.05 24.86 84.86
CA ALA A 121 -22.90 23.97 84.97
C ALA A 121 -23.08 22.68 84.14
N ILE A 122 -24.29 22.13 84.07
CA ILE A 122 -24.63 20.98 83.21
C ILE A 122 -24.54 21.37 81.73
N VAL A 123 -25.01 22.56 81.35
CA VAL A 123 -24.90 23.04 79.97
C VAL A 123 -23.43 23.24 79.58
N ILE A 124 -22.63 23.89 80.43
CA ILE A 124 -21.19 24.09 80.18
C ILE A 124 -20.46 22.75 80.14
N GLY A 125 -20.75 21.83 81.08
CA GLY A 125 -20.20 20.48 81.10
C GLY A 125 -20.60 19.67 79.88
N GLY A 126 -21.87 19.77 79.46
CA GLY A 126 -22.39 19.12 78.26
C GLY A 126 -21.76 19.65 76.97
N ILE A 127 -21.53 20.96 76.88
CA ILE A 127 -20.78 21.57 75.76
C ILE A 127 -19.32 21.12 75.79
N GLY A 128 -18.69 21.07 76.97
CA GLY A 128 -17.32 20.57 77.12
C GLY A 128 -17.16 19.11 76.66
N VAL A 129 -18.08 18.23 77.08
CA VAL A 129 -18.14 16.83 76.63
C VAL A 129 -18.44 16.77 75.12
N GLY A 130 -19.38 17.58 74.63
CA GLY A 130 -19.73 17.65 73.22
C GLY A 130 -18.58 18.10 72.33
N LEU A 131 -17.77 19.07 72.76
CA LEU A 131 -16.58 19.50 72.05
C LEU A 131 -15.44 18.47 72.15
N TYR A 132 -15.23 17.91 73.35
CA TYR A 132 -14.17 16.94 73.61
C TYR A 132 -14.35 15.64 72.79
N TYR A 133 -15.59 15.14 72.66
CA TYR A 133 -15.89 13.95 71.86
C TYR A 133 -16.31 14.26 70.41
N GLY A 134 -16.95 15.41 70.18
CA GLY A 134 -17.47 15.80 68.87
C GLY A 134 -16.37 16.17 67.87
N ILE A 135 -15.35 16.93 68.31
CA ILE A 135 -14.22 17.31 67.44
C ILE A 135 -13.45 16.08 66.91
N PRO A 136 -13.02 15.11 67.75
CA PRO A 136 -12.33 13.92 67.25
C PRO A 136 -13.24 13.03 66.38
N TYR A 137 -14.53 12.91 66.70
CA TYR A 137 -15.49 12.17 65.88
C TYR A 137 -15.66 12.80 64.49
N PHE A 138 -15.78 14.14 64.43
CA PHE A 138 -15.90 14.88 63.17
C PHE A 138 -14.64 14.78 62.32
N ASN A 139 -13.45 14.89 62.93
CA ASN A 139 -12.18 14.71 62.21
C ASN A 139 -12.08 13.31 61.59
N GLN A 140 -12.39 12.25 62.34
CA GLN A 140 -12.31 10.88 61.81
C GLN A 140 -13.34 10.61 60.72
N LYS A 141 -14.56 11.13 60.86
CA LYS A 141 -15.67 10.78 59.95
C LYS A 141 -15.76 11.68 58.71
N VAL A 142 -15.28 12.92 58.79
CA VAL A 142 -15.43 13.91 57.71
C VAL A 142 -14.08 14.30 57.10
N VAL A 143 -13.07 14.63 57.91
CA VAL A 143 -11.80 15.18 57.40
C VAL A 143 -10.95 14.08 56.74
N VAL A 144 -10.76 12.94 57.40
CA VAL A 144 -9.97 11.81 56.88
C VAL A 144 -10.44 11.32 55.50
N PRO A 145 -11.75 11.06 55.25
CA PRO A 145 -12.18 10.64 53.91
C PRO A 145 -12.02 11.72 52.84
N ILE A 146 -12.14 13.00 53.18
CA ILE A 146 -11.92 14.09 52.22
C ILE A 146 -10.43 14.17 51.84
N GLU A 147 -9.52 14.02 52.81
CA GLU A 147 -8.08 13.97 52.53
C GLU A 147 -7.71 12.79 51.64
N LYS A 148 -8.29 11.60 51.91
CA LYS A 148 -8.10 10.42 51.08
C LYS A 148 -8.64 10.61 49.66
N ASN A 149 -9.88 11.08 49.51
CA ASN A 149 -10.46 11.35 48.20
C ASN A 149 -9.65 12.39 47.42
N ARG A 150 -9.09 13.40 48.10
CA ARG A 150 -8.22 14.40 47.46
C ARG A 150 -6.89 13.81 47.01
N ALA A 151 -6.35 12.84 47.72
CA ALA A 151 -5.17 12.09 47.29
C ALA A 151 -5.49 11.19 46.09
N ASP A 152 -6.63 10.48 46.12
CA ASP A 152 -7.08 9.61 45.04
C ASP A 152 -7.34 10.41 43.75
N ILE A 153 -7.99 11.58 43.83
CA ILE A 153 -8.21 12.48 42.68
C ILE A 153 -6.88 12.93 42.07
N LYS A 154 -5.88 13.27 42.89
CA LYS A 154 -4.53 13.61 42.39
C LYS A 154 -3.87 12.43 41.70
N GLY A 155 -4.07 11.22 42.21
CA GLY A 155 -3.57 9.98 41.59
C GLY A 155 -4.19 9.75 40.21
N VAL A 156 -5.52 9.87 40.11
CA VAL A 156 -6.25 9.75 38.84
C VAL A 156 -5.84 10.86 37.85
N GLU A 157 -5.67 12.10 38.31
CA GLU A 157 -5.19 13.19 37.44
C GLU A 157 -3.78 12.91 36.89
N ALA A 158 -2.89 12.34 37.72
CA ALA A 158 -1.56 11.93 37.28
C ALA A 158 -1.61 10.78 36.27
N GLU A 159 -2.48 9.78 36.49
CA GLU A 159 -2.69 8.67 35.56
C GLU A 159 -3.27 9.16 34.23
N VAL A 160 -4.24 10.07 34.24
CA VAL A 160 -4.80 10.69 33.03
C VAL A 160 -3.71 11.42 32.25
N LYS A 161 -2.84 12.19 32.91
CA LYS A 161 -1.71 12.86 32.25
C LYS A 161 -0.70 11.86 31.66
N ALA A 162 -0.43 10.77 32.37
CA ALA A 162 0.46 9.72 31.89
C ALA A 162 -0.12 9.01 30.65
N LEU A 163 -1.42 8.70 30.67
CA LEU A 163 -2.12 8.10 29.53
C LEU A 163 -2.21 9.05 28.33
N GLN A 164 -2.42 10.35 28.56
CA GLN A 164 -2.36 11.36 27.51
C GLN A 164 -0.97 11.41 26.86
N ALA A 165 0.09 11.47 27.67
CA ALA A 165 1.45 11.45 27.15
C ALA A 165 1.76 10.15 26.36
N GLN A 166 1.23 9.01 26.81
CA GLN A 166 1.37 7.75 26.09
C GLN A 166 0.60 7.76 24.76
N LEU A 167 -0.61 8.33 24.72
CA LEU A 167 -1.39 8.50 23.50
C LEU A 167 -0.64 9.38 22.49
N ASP A 168 -0.10 10.52 22.93
CA ASP A 168 0.67 11.43 22.10
C ASP A 168 1.92 10.74 21.51
N GLU A 169 2.65 9.98 22.33
CA GLU A 169 3.80 9.19 21.88
C GLU A 169 3.40 8.11 20.86
N THR A 170 2.30 7.39 21.11
CA THR A 170 1.82 6.38 20.15
C THR A 170 1.37 7.01 18.84
N ASN A 171 0.75 8.19 18.89
CA ASN A 171 0.32 8.90 17.69
C ASN A 171 1.53 9.33 16.85
N SER A 172 2.56 9.88 17.50
CA SER A 172 3.83 10.22 16.85
C SER A 172 4.50 9.00 16.19
N ARG A 173 4.47 7.84 16.85
CA ARG A 173 4.99 6.58 16.28
C ARG A 173 4.17 6.08 15.10
N VAL A 174 2.85 6.26 15.11
CA VAL A 174 1.98 5.93 13.97
C VAL A 174 2.28 6.85 12.79
N ASP A 175 2.38 8.16 13.01
CA ASP A 175 2.71 9.14 11.97
C ASP A 175 4.07 8.82 11.31
N ALA A 176 5.07 8.45 12.12
CA ALA A 176 6.38 8.05 11.61
C ALA A 176 6.33 6.74 10.80
N LEU A 177 5.50 5.78 11.22
CA LEU A 177 5.29 4.53 10.48
C LEU A 177 4.57 4.78 9.16
N GLU A 178 3.53 5.61 9.14
CA GLU A 178 2.82 6.01 7.92
C GLU A 178 3.79 6.66 6.92
N GLN A 179 4.62 7.61 7.38
CA GLN A 179 5.63 8.23 6.53
C GLN A 179 6.65 7.20 5.99
N SER A 180 7.06 6.23 6.81
CA SER A 180 7.97 5.17 6.36
C SER A 180 7.31 4.24 5.33
N ILE A 181 6.02 3.93 5.48
CA ILE A 181 5.25 3.12 4.55
C ILE A 181 5.10 3.84 3.22
N GLU A 182 4.80 5.15 3.22
CA GLU A 182 4.74 5.96 2.01
C GLU A 182 6.10 5.99 1.29
N ALA A 183 7.19 6.20 2.03
CA ALA A 183 8.54 6.18 1.48
C ALA A 183 8.92 4.82 0.88
N HIS A 184 8.58 3.72 1.57
CA HIS A 184 8.79 2.37 1.05
C HIS A 184 7.93 2.08 -0.17
N SER A 185 6.66 2.48 -0.19
CA SER A 185 5.78 2.34 -1.34
C SER A 185 6.34 3.08 -2.56
N ALA A 186 6.82 4.32 -2.38
CA ALA A 186 7.47 5.08 -3.45
C ALA A 186 8.78 4.44 -3.93
N SER A 187 9.54 3.80 -3.04
CA SER A 187 10.72 3.04 -3.43
C SER A 187 10.37 1.77 -4.20
N LEU A 188 9.27 1.09 -3.85
CA LEU A 188 8.80 -0.10 -4.55
C LEU A 188 8.32 0.23 -5.96
N THR A 189 7.55 1.31 -6.14
CA THR A 189 7.13 1.77 -7.48
C THR A 189 8.34 2.10 -8.35
N LYS A 190 9.36 2.76 -7.77
CA LYS A 190 10.60 3.06 -8.49
C LYS A 190 11.37 1.79 -8.88
N LEU A 191 11.39 0.76 -8.03
CA LEU A 191 12.02 -0.51 -8.37
C LEU A 191 11.29 -1.22 -9.51
N ASP A 192 9.96 -1.16 -9.52
CA ASP A 192 9.11 -1.76 -10.56
C ASP A 192 9.33 -1.06 -11.92
N GLU A 193 9.40 0.27 -11.93
CA GLU A 193 9.75 1.06 -13.13
C GLU A 193 11.14 0.69 -13.67
N ILE A 194 12.14 0.56 -12.78
CA ILE A 194 13.49 0.16 -13.18
C ILE A 194 13.48 -1.27 -13.74
N GLN A 195 12.76 -2.20 -13.12
CA GLN A 195 12.66 -3.58 -13.57
C GLN A 195 12.01 -3.66 -14.96
N SER A 196 10.89 -2.96 -15.17
CA SER A 196 10.23 -2.89 -16.47
C SER A 196 11.16 -2.32 -17.55
N SER A 197 11.91 -1.26 -17.23
CA SER A 197 12.88 -0.68 -18.18
C SER A 197 14.04 -1.62 -18.50
N LEU A 198 14.51 -2.40 -17.51
CA LEU A 198 15.58 -3.36 -17.72
C LEU A 198 15.13 -4.54 -18.56
N GLU A 199 13.93 -5.06 -18.32
CA GLU A 199 13.34 -6.15 -19.10
C GLU A 199 13.14 -5.74 -20.56
N GLU A 200 12.60 -4.53 -20.81
CA GLU A 200 12.44 -3.98 -22.16
C GLU A 200 13.78 -3.86 -22.89
N LYS A 201 14.82 -3.40 -22.20
CA LYS A 201 16.18 -3.30 -22.78
C LYS A 201 16.79 -4.66 -23.06
N ILE A 202 16.61 -5.64 -22.18
CA ILE A 202 17.11 -7.00 -22.37
C ILE A 202 16.40 -7.65 -23.55
N GLN A 203 15.07 -7.51 -23.65
CA GLN A 203 14.29 -8.07 -24.74
C GLN A 203 14.69 -7.43 -26.08
N THR A 204 14.76 -6.10 -26.14
CA THR A 204 15.18 -5.37 -27.35
C THR A 204 16.60 -5.76 -27.77
N SER A 205 17.55 -5.80 -26.82
CA SER A 205 18.92 -6.19 -27.11
C SER A 205 19.05 -7.65 -27.53
N GLN A 206 18.25 -8.55 -26.95
CA GLN A 206 18.23 -9.96 -27.32
C GLN A 206 17.67 -10.13 -28.75
N ASP A 207 16.58 -9.45 -29.08
CA ASP A 207 15.97 -9.50 -30.41
C ASP A 207 16.93 -8.94 -31.47
N GLU A 208 17.62 -7.84 -31.17
CA GLU A 208 18.67 -7.27 -32.03
C GLU A 208 19.84 -8.25 -32.24
N ALA A 209 20.34 -8.86 -31.15
CA ALA A 209 21.45 -9.82 -31.23
C ALA A 209 21.08 -11.09 -32.00
N LEU A 210 19.85 -11.60 -31.82
CA LEU A 210 19.34 -12.76 -32.55
C LEU A 210 19.18 -12.45 -34.05
N LEU A 211 18.69 -11.24 -34.37
CA LEU A 211 18.56 -10.78 -35.75
C LEU A 211 19.95 -10.66 -36.40
N GLN A 212 20.92 -10.05 -35.71
CA GLN A 212 22.30 -9.94 -36.20
C GLN A 212 22.93 -11.32 -36.42
N LEU A 213 22.78 -12.24 -35.48
CA LEU A 213 23.31 -13.61 -35.60
C LEU A 213 22.66 -14.34 -36.78
N LYS A 214 21.34 -14.21 -36.96
CA LYS A 214 20.62 -14.79 -38.10
C LYS A 214 21.18 -14.26 -39.42
N HIS A 215 21.43 -12.95 -39.52
CA HIS A 215 22.02 -12.33 -40.71
C HIS A 215 23.42 -12.88 -41.00
N GLU A 216 24.29 -12.98 -39.99
CA GLU A 216 25.65 -13.50 -40.14
C GLU A 216 25.66 -14.98 -40.60
N VAL A 217 24.78 -15.80 -40.02
CA VAL A 217 24.66 -17.22 -40.40
C VAL A 217 24.15 -17.37 -41.82
N MET A 218 23.12 -16.62 -42.21
CA MET A 218 22.58 -16.66 -43.58
C MET A 218 23.62 -16.17 -44.59
N PHE A 219 24.35 -15.11 -44.27
CA PHE A 219 25.40 -14.57 -45.12
C PHE A 219 26.55 -15.56 -45.33
N THR A 220 27.03 -16.18 -44.25
CA THR A 220 28.06 -17.24 -44.32
C THR A 220 27.58 -18.42 -45.17
N ARG A 221 26.31 -18.83 -45.02
CA ARG A 221 25.72 -19.91 -45.82
C ARG A 221 25.63 -19.56 -47.31
N VAL A 222 25.30 -18.32 -47.64
CA VAL A 222 25.31 -17.82 -49.03
C VAL A 222 26.73 -17.90 -49.60
N LEU A 223 27.74 -17.42 -48.87
CA LEU A 223 29.13 -17.47 -49.34
C LEU A 223 29.63 -18.90 -49.57
N ASP A 224 29.26 -19.85 -48.71
CA ASP A 224 29.56 -21.29 -48.91
C ASP A 224 28.91 -21.83 -50.20
N MET A 225 27.61 -21.55 -50.40
CA MET A 225 26.89 -21.98 -51.61
C MET A 225 27.51 -21.40 -52.88
N LEU A 226 27.90 -20.12 -52.87
CA LEU A 226 28.57 -19.49 -54.02
C LEU A 226 29.96 -20.10 -54.25
N GLY A 227 30.72 -20.38 -53.18
CA GLY A 227 32.01 -21.07 -53.27
C GLY A 227 31.88 -22.47 -53.89
N ARG A 228 30.87 -23.23 -53.48
CA ARG A 228 30.56 -24.55 -54.03
C ARG A 228 30.09 -24.46 -55.48
N ALA A 229 29.24 -23.49 -55.82
CA ALA A 229 28.83 -23.24 -57.20
C ALA A 229 30.03 -22.95 -58.12
N ARG A 230 31.00 -22.13 -57.68
CA ARG A 230 32.24 -21.86 -58.41
C ARG A 230 33.03 -23.13 -58.68
N LEU A 231 33.15 -24.01 -57.68
CA LEU A 231 33.80 -25.32 -57.83
C LEU A 231 33.07 -26.19 -58.87
N TYR A 232 31.73 -26.24 -58.80
CA TYR A 232 30.92 -26.99 -59.77
C TYR A 232 31.05 -26.44 -61.19
N LEU A 233 31.14 -25.13 -61.38
CA LEU A 233 31.39 -24.52 -62.68
C LEU A 233 32.76 -24.93 -63.24
N ALA A 234 33.81 -24.93 -62.40
CA ALA A 234 35.14 -25.38 -62.80
C ALA A 234 35.18 -26.87 -63.20
N GLN A 235 34.32 -27.69 -62.60
CA GLN A 235 34.17 -29.12 -62.91
C GLN A 235 33.18 -29.40 -64.07
N SER A 236 32.64 -28.37 -64.72
CA SER A 236 31.58 -28.49 -65.74
C SER A 236 30.28 -29.14 -65.24
N ASN A 237 30.03 -29.11 -63.94
CA ASN A 237 28.82 -29.63 -63.28
C ASN A 237 27.74 -28.54 -63.19
N PHE A 238 27.26 -28.06 -64.34
CA PHE A 238 26.41 -26.85 -64.42
C PHE A 238 25.04 -26.96 -63.73
N GLY A 239 24.47 -28.17 -63.65
CA GLY A 239 23.19 -28.40 -62.97
C GLY A 239 23.27 -28.13 -61.47
N LEU A 240 24.29 -28.69 -60.81
CA LEU A 240 24.57 -28.49 -59.39
C LEU A 240 24.96 -27.03 -59.10
N ALA A 241 25.77 -26.43 -59.98
CA ALA A 241 26.10 -25.01 -59.87
C ALA A 241 24.85 -24.12 -59.91
N ARG A 242 23.93 -24.38 -60.83
CA ARG A 242 22.68 -23.62 -60.95
C ARG A 242 21.81 -23.76 -59.71
N GLU A 243 21.73 -24.95 -59.13
CA GLU A 243 20.96 -25.21 -57.92
C GLU A 243 21.50 -24.44 -56.70
N ASP A 244 22.83 -24.42 -56.53
CA ASP A 244 23.48 -23.66 -55.46
C ASP A 244 23.34 -22.15 -55.64
N VAL A 245 23.49 -21.64 -56.87
CA VAL A 245 23.27 -20.21 -57.18
C VAL A 245 21.82 -19.80 -56.91
N LYS A 246 20.85 -20.65 -57.27
CA LYS A 246 19.44 -20.40 -57.00
C LYS A 246 19.15 -20.37 -55.50
N SER A 247 19.70 -21.34 -54.75
CA SER A 247 19.53 -21.41 -53.30
C SER A 247 20.16 -20.20 -52.60
N ALA A 248 21.34 -19.78 -53.03
CA ALA A 248 22.01 -18.57 -52.54
C ALA A 248 21.15 -17.33 -52.81
N ARG A 249 20.59 -17.19 -54.01
CA ARG A 249 19.70 -16.09 -54.37
C ARG A 249 18.44 -16.05 -53.49
N GLU A 250 17.78 -17.18 -53.27
CA GLU A 250 16.57 -17.26 -52.43
C GLU A 250 16.86 -16.80 -50.98
N LEU A 251 18.02 -17.16 -50.43
CA LEU A 251 18.46 -16.69 -49.11
C LEU A 251 18.75 -15.18 -49.10
N LEU A 252 19.39 -14.65 -50.15
CA LEU A 252 19.66 -13.21 -50.27
C LEU A 252 18.39 -12.38 -50.41
N VAL A 253 17.40 -12.84 -51.18
CA VAL A 253 16.09 -12.16 -51.28
C VAL A 253 15.39 -12.12 -49.93
N THR A 254 15.50 -13.20 -49.15
CA THR A 254 14.95 -13.25 -47.79
C THR A 254 15.64 -12.23 -46.87
N LEU A 255 16.98 -12.13 -46.94
CA LEU A 255 17.74 -11.12 -46.20
C LEU A 255 17.43 -9.69 -46.66
N GLN A 256 17.23 -9.48 -47.97
CA GLN A 256 16.96 -8.16 -48.52
C GLN A 256 15.63 -7.60 -48.04
N ALA A 257 14.61 -8.44 -47.91
CA ALA A 257 13.32 -8.05 -47.34
C ALA A 257 13.43 -7.59 -45.86
N GLU A 258 14.49 -7.97 -45.15
CA GLU A 258 14.72 -7.63 -43.74
C GLU A 258 15.62 -6.40 -43.55
N THR A 259 16.54 -6.12 -44.49
CA THR A 259 17.61 -5.13 -44.28
C THR A 259 17.63 -3.98 -45.31
N ASP A 260 16.91 -4.08 -46.44
CA ASP A 260 16.85 -3.06 -47.51
C ASP A 260 18.24 -2.50 -47.89
N ASN A 261 19.17 -3.39 -48.25
CA ASN A 261 20.55 -3.04 -48.53
C ASN A 261 20.84 -3.06 -50.04
N GLN A 262 21.28 -1.92 -50.58
CA GLN A 262 21.58 -1.75 -52.00
C GLN A 262 22.65 -2.74 -52.52
N SER A 263 23.60 -3.17 -51.69
CA SER A 263 24.62 -4.14 -52.11
C SER A 263 24.05 -5.54 -52.33
N LEU A 264 23.04 -5.94 -51.54
CA LEU A 264 22.35 -7.20 -51.71
C LEU A 264 21.52 -7.21 -53.00
N ASP A 265 20.86 -6.10 -53.34
CA ASP A 265 20.13 -5.97 -54.61
C ASP A 265 21.05 -6.19 -55.82
N GLN A 266 22.22 -5.54 -55.81
CA GLN A 266 23.21 -5.71 -56.88
C GLN A 266 23.77 -7.14 -56.93
N ALA A 267 24.00 -7.77 -55.77
CA ALA A 267 24.43 -9.15 -55.72
C ALA A 267 23.35 -10.09 -56.30
N ILE A 268 22.08 -9.89 -55.92
CA ILE A 268 20.94 -10.67 -56.45
C ILE A 268 20.82 -10.49 -57.97
N GLU A 269 20.94 -9.27 -58.47
CA GLU A 269 20.89 -8.98 -59.92
C GLU A 269 21.99 -9.73 -60.67
N ARG A 270 23.21 -9.75 -60.11
CA ARG A 270 24.34 -10.51 -60.67
C ARG A 270 24.11 -12.03 -60.63
N LEU A 271 23.54 -12.56 -59.55
CA LEU A 271 23.16 -13.97 -59.49
C LEU A 271 22.06 -14.31 -60.52
N ASP A 272 21.12 -13.39 -60.77
CA ASP A 272 20.09 -13.56 -61.80
C ASP A 272 20.69 -13.60 -63.22
N MET A 273 21.66 -12.74 -63.51
CA MET A 273 22.44 -12.80 -64.75
C MET A 273 23.18 -14.14 -64.88
N ALA A 274 23.82 -14.61 -63.81
CA ALA A 274 24.50 -15.91 -63.80
C ALA A 274 23.53 -17.08 -64.04
N LEU A 275 22.34 -17.07 -63.42
CA LEU A 275 21.30 -18.08 -63.64
C LEU A 275 20.72 -18.05 -65.05
N GLY A 276 20.61 -16.87 -65.67
CA GLY A 276 20.20 -16.72 -67.07
C GLY A 276 21.23 -17.30 -68.05
N ASN A 277 22.51 -17.18 -67.71
CA ASN A 277 23.63 -17.64 -68.54
C ASN A 277 23.91 -19.15 -68.42
N LEU A 278 23.47 -19.82 -67.35
CA LEU A 278 23.68 -21.28 -67.17
C LEU A 278 22.58 -22.12 -67.83
N PRO A 279 22.91 -23.19 -68.61
CA PRO A 279 24.25 -23.72 -68.88
C PRO A 279 24.89 -23.23 -70.20
N ALA A 280 24.24 -22.34 -70.96
CA ALA A 280 24.64 -21.98 -72.32
C ALA A 280 25.97 -21.19 -72.40
N PHE A 281 26.24 -20.32 -71.43
CA PHE A 281 27.40 -19.42 -71.38
C PHE A 281 28.12 -19.51 -70.02
N PRO A 282 28.77 -20.64 -69.72
CA PRO A 282 29.33 -20.89 -68.38
C PRO A 282 30.46 -19.92 -68.02
N VAL A 283 31.26 -19.45 -68.98
CA VAL A 283 32.35 -18.49 -68.74
C VAL A 283 31.79 -17.12 -68.28
N VAL A 284 30.69 -16.67 -68.89
CA VAL A 284 30.03 -15.41 -68.51
C VAL A 284 29.40 -15.55 -67.13
N ALA A 285 28.73 -16.69 -66.86
CA ALA A 285 28.13 -16.98 -65.57
C ALA A 285 29.15 -17.00 -64.42
N VAL A 286 30.37 -17.51 -64.65
CA VAL A 286 31.46 -17.45 -63.65
C VAL A 286 31.84 -16.00 -63.33
N GLY A 287 31.91 -15.12 -64.34
CA GLY A 287 32.21 -13.71 -64.15
C GLY A 287 31.15 -12.99 -63.30
N ASP A 288 29.87 -13.21 -63.61
CA ASP A 288 28.77 -12.63 -62.84
C ASP A 288 28.73 -13.17 -61.39
N LEU A 289 29.03 -14.46 -61.21
CA LEU A 289 29.11 -15.09 -59.90
C LEU A 289 30.26 -14.52 -59.05
N GLU A 290 31.41 -14.23 -59.66
CA GLU A 290 32.54 -13.58 -58.99
C GLU A 290 32.17 -12.18 -58.51
N ILE A 291 31.53 -11.40 -59.38
CA ILE A 291 31.12 -10.03 -59.06
C ILE A 291 30.11 -10.05 -57.91
N ALA A 292 29.13 -10.96 -57.95
CA ALA A 292 28.17 -11.12 -56.86
C ALA A 292 28.87 -11.48 -55.54
N TRP A 293 29.80 -12.44 -55.57
CA TRP A 293 30.59 -12.84 -54.40
C TRP A 293 31.43 -11.67 -53.86
N GLN A 294 32.07 -10.90 -54.73
CA GLN A 294 32.88 -9.76 -54.34
C GLN A 294 32.03 -8.67 -53.68
N ILE A 295 30.87 -8.32 -54.25
CA ILE A 295 29.94 -7.35 -53.66
C ILE A 295 29.50 -7.78 -52.25
N LEU A 296 29.21 -9.07 -52.08
CA LEU A 296 28.84 -9.61 -50.77
C LEU A 296 29.99 -9.46 -49.78
N VAL A 297 31.19 -9.92 -50.13
CA VAL A 297 32.36 -9.87 -49.22
C VAL A 297 32.84 -8.46 -48.92
N SER A 298 32.80 -7.54 -49.90
CA SER A 298 33.18 -6.14 -49.68
C SER A 298 32.10 -5.34 -48.96
N GLY A 299 30.84 -5.77 -49.02
CA GLY A 299 29.69 -5.02 -48.52
C GLY A 299 29.40 -3.73 -49.31
N GLU A 300 30.17 -3.46 -50.36
CA GLU A 300 30.08 -2.25 -51.17
C GLU A 300 29.43 -2.55 -52.53
N ALA A 301 28.47 -1.71 -52.91
CA ALA A 301 27.88 -1.72 -54.23
C ALA A 301 28.96 -1.50 -55.31
N ALA A 302 29.11 -2.42 -56.25
CA ALA A 302 30.07 -2.25 -57.34
C ALA A 302 29.68 -1.03 -58.19
N PRO A 303 30.65 -0.16 -58.58
CA PRO A 303 30.34 0.96 -59.44
C PRO A 303 29.83 0.44 -60.79
N THR A 304 28.59 0.76 -61.13
CA THR A 304 27.91 0.40 -62.40
C THR A 304 28.52 1.10 -63.63
N ALA A 305 29.72 1.67 -63.52
CA ALA A 305 30.38 2.30 -64.65
C ALA A 305 31.04 1.22 -65.52
N THR A 306 30.38 0.85 -66.61
CA THR A 306 31.05 0.32 -67.80
C THR A 306 32.27 1.20 -68.10
N PRO A 307 33.52 0.69 -68.02
CA PRO A 307 34.63 1.42 -68.58
C PRO A 307 34.39 1.51 -70.09
N LEU A 308 34.20 2.75 -70.56
CA LEU A 308 34.28 3.11 -71.97
C LEU A 308 35.54 2.43 -72.56
N PRO A 309 35.50 1.83 -73.76
CA PRO A 309 36.67 1.18 -74.32
C PRO A 309 37.84 2.18 -74.38
N THR A 310 38.85 1.94 -73.56
CA THR A 310 40.15 2.60 -73.64
C THR A 310 40.65 2.44 -75.07
N ALA A 311 40.85 3.56 -75.74
CA ALA A 311 41.41 3.62 -77.07
C ALA A 311 42.66 2.74 -77.15
N THR A 312 42.65 1.82 -78.12
CA THR A 312 43.81 1.08 -78.58
C THR A 312 44.98 2.06 -78.77
N PRO A 313 46.14 1.88 -78.11
CA PRO A 313 47.33 2.58 -78.54
C PRO A 313 47.72 2.03 -79.92
N THR A 314 47.61 2.87 -80.93
CA THR A 314 48.23 2.68 -82.25
C THR A 314 49.68 2.31 -82.05
N ILE A 315 50.03 1.05 -82.30
CA ILE A 315 51.41 0.57 -82.35
C ILE A 315 51.99 1.12 -83.65
N VAL A 316 52.78 2.19 -83.56
CA VAL A 316 53.65 2.61 -84.66
C VAL A 316 54.80 1.60 -84.71
N SER A 317 54.82 0.79 -85.76
CA SER A 317 55.95 -0.08 -86.08
C SER A 317 57.19 0.76 -86.35
N THR A 318 58.13 0.79 -85.41
CA THR A 318 59.53 1.11 -85.67
C THR A 318 60.24 -0.18 -86.01
N VAL A 319 60.64 -0.32 -87.27
CA VAL A 319 61.40 -1.46 -87.78
C VAL A 319 62.87 -1.23 -87.37
N GLU A 320 63.41 -2.09 -86.50
CA GLU A 320 64.84 -2.15 -86.19
C GLU A 320 65.42 -3.39 -86.91
N PRO A 321 66.49 -3.24 -87.73
CA PRO A 321 67.05 -4.35 -88.47
C PRO A 321 67.94 -5.23 -87.59
N THR A 322 67.59 -6.51 -87.55
CA THR A 322 68.42 -7.62 -87.08
C THR A 322 69.71 -7.72 -87.89
N LEU A 323 70.87 -7.63 -87.22
CA LEU A 323 72.12 -8.18 -87.72
C LEU A 323 72.50 -9.41 -86.91
N GLU A 324 72.46 -10.51 -87.66
CA GLU A 324 72.86 -11.87 -87.36
C GLU A 324 74.39 -11.96 -87.18
N ALA A 325 74.85 -12.64 -86.12
CA ALA A 325 76.20 -13.20 -86.07
C ALA A 325 76.20 -14.47 -85.20
N THR A 326 76.13 -15.60 -85.90
CA THR A 326 76.28 -16.99 -85.40
C THR A 326 77.76 -17.28 -85.05
N PRO A 327 78.04 -18.17 -84.08
CA PRO A 327 79.39 -18.43 -83.56
C PRO A 327 80.20 -19.41 -84.43
N THR A 328 81.53 -19.39 -84.33
CA THR A 328 82.41 -20.50 -84.77
C THR A 328 83.69 -20.56 -83.93
N ALA A 329 84.08 -21.79 -83.62
CA ALA A 329 85.12 -22.19 -82.68
C ALA A 329 86.55 -22.28 -83.29
N ALA A 330 87.52 -22.37 -82.37
CA ALA A 330 88.81 -23.07 -82.44
C ALA A 330 89.88 -22.61 -83.46
N GLN A 331 90.99 -22.07 -82.94
CA GLN A 331 92.28 -22.76 -82.75
C GLN A 331 93.20 -21.91 -81.86
#